data_AF-A0A2G9XYN5-F1
#
_entry.id   AF-A0A2G9XYN5-F1
#
_cell.length_a   1.000
_cell.length_b   1.000
_cell.length_c   1.000
_cell.angle_alpha   90.00
_cell.angle_beta   90.00
_cell.angle_gamma   90.00
#
_symmetry.space_group_name_H-M   'P 1'
#
loop_
_entity.id
_entity.type
_entity.pdbx_description
1 polymer ?
#
loop_
_entity_poly.entity_id
_entity_poly.type
_entity_poly.pdbx_seq_one_letter_code
_entity_poly.pdbx_strand_id
1 'polypeptide(L)'
;PVLSDPGANPIPCTTISGWFLFGGEKGDINNDSEINVVDVVRCVNIILGNPPSPTQYELWAADVNDDGEVNVIDVVGIVNIILGRKF
;
A
#
# COMPACT_ATOMS: atom_id res chain seq x y z
N PRO A 1 -5.21 -18.73 -8.43
CA PRO A 1 -5.92 -19.43 -7.33
C PRO A 1 -6.72 -18.40 -6.53
N VAL A 2 -8.03 -18.58 -6.38
CA VAL A 2 -8.83 -17.79 -5.43
C VAL A 2 -8.82 -18.52 -4.09
N LEU A 3 -8.47 -17.81 -3.02
CA LEU A 3 -8.65 -18.33 -1.66
C LEU A 3 -10.09 -18.05 -1.27
N SER A 4 -10.81 -19.05 -0.79
CA SER A 4 -12.22 -18.93 -0.41
C SER A 4 -12.46 -19.34 1.03
N ASP A 5 -13.40 -18.68 1.69
CA ASP A 5 -13.88 -19.08 3.02
C ASP A 5 -14.76 -20.36 2.95
N PRO A 6 -15.19 -20.93 4.09
CA PRO A 6 -16.11 -22.08 4.09
C PRO A 6 -17.47 -21.84 3.43
N GLY A 7 -17.85 -20.58 3.22
CA GLY A 7 -19.06 -20.14 2.50
C GLY A 7 -18.84 -19.90 1.01
N ALA A 8 -17.67 -20.22 0.47
CA ALA A 8 -17.25 -19.95 -0.91
C ALA A 8 -17.13 -18.45 -1.27
N ASN A 9 -17.06 -17.55 -0.29
CA ASN A 9 -16.75 -16.16 -0.53
C ASN A 9 -15.24 -15.99 -0.80
N PRO A 10 -14.84 -15.12 -1.72
CA PRO A 10 -13.43 -14.82 -1.94
C PRO A 10 -12.83 -14.13 -0.71
N ILE A 11 -11.67 -14.60 -0.27
CA ILE A 11 -10.85 -13.93 0.74
C ILE A 11 -9.93 -12.96 -0.01
N PRO A 12 -10.01 -11.64 0.24
CA PRO A 12 -9.09 -10.68 -0.35
C PRO A 12 -7.65 -11.04 0.00
N CYS A 13 -6.85 -11.34 -1.01
CA CYS A 13 -5.43 -11.62 -0.85
C CYS A 13 -4.64 -11.03 -2.01
N THR A 14 -3.49 -10.43 -1.70
CA THR A 14 -2.54 -9.96 -2.71
C THR A 14 -1.32 -10.87 -2.70
N THR A 15 -0.81 -11.23 -3.89
CA THR A 15 0.42 -12.02 -3.99
C THR A 15 1.64 -11.12 -4.11
N ILE A 16 2.61 -11.24 -3.20
CA ILE A 16 3.88 -10.51 -3.23
C ILE A 16 5.02 -11.52 -3.14
N SER A 17 5.87 -11.60 -4.17
CA SER A 17 7.07 -12.45 -4.18
C SER A 17 6.82 -13.91 -3.74
N GLY A 18 5.68 -14.49 -4.14
CA GLY A 18 5.30 -15.87 -3.81
C GLY A 18 4.57 -16.05 -2.47
N TRP A 19 4.31 -14.97 -1.73
CA TRP A 19 3.51 -14.98 -0.50
C TRP A 19 2.09 -14.48 -0.76
N PHE A 20 1.11 -15.07 -0.07
CA PHE A 20 -0.24 -14.52 0.03
C PHE A 20 -0.30 -13.58 1.23
N LEU A 21 -0.59 -12.31 0.98
CA LEU A 21 -0.84 -11.30 2.01
C LEU A 21 -2.34 -11.16 2.23
N PHE A 22 -2.79 -11.25 3.48
CA PHE A 22 -4.19 -11.08 3.86
C PHE A 22 -4.36 -9.71 4.54
N GLY A 23 -5.15 -8.81 3.94
CA GLY A 23 -5.55 -7.55 4.57
C GLY A 23 -4.57 -6.38 4.42
N GLY A 24 -4.01 -6.16 3.23
CA GLY A 24 -3.25 -4.95 2.90
C GLY A 24 -3.94 -4.11 1.82
N GLU A 25 -3.85 -2.79 1.92
CA GLU A 25 -4.40 -1.85 0.93
C GLU A 25 -3.29 -0.92 0.41
N LYS A 26 -3.24 -0.71 -0.91
CA LYS A 26 -2.32 0.26 -1.52
C LYS A 26 -2.67 1.66 -1.02
N GLY A 27 -1.67 2.40 -0.57
CA GLY A 27 -1.84 3.71 0.05
C GLY A 27 -2.01 3.70 1.57
N ASP A 28 -2.34 2.56 2.20
CA ASP A 28 -2.29 2.36 3.66
C ASP A 28 -0.90 1.82 4.03
N ILE A 29 0.05 2.72 4.24
CA ILE A 29 1.45 2.38 4.42
C ILE A 29 1.73 1.95 5.85
N ASN A 30 1.08 2.57 6.84
CA ASN A 30 1.28 2.21 8.25
C ASN A 30 0.43 0.99 8.68
N ASN A 31 -0.43 0.48 7.79
CA ASN A 31 -1.31 -0.68 7.98
C ASN A 31 -2.29 -0.49 9.14
N ASP A 32 -2.85 0.72 9.28
CA ASP A 32 -3.86 1.05 10.30
C ASP A 32 -5.31 1.00 9.77
N SER A 33 -5.48 0.59 8.51
CA SER A 33 -6.77 0.51 7.79
C SER A 33 -7.39 1.86 7.44
N GLU A 34 -6.64 2.97 7.55
CA GLU A 34 -7.08 4.31 7.14
C GLU A 34 -6.07 4.96 6.20
N ILE A 35 -6.47 5.20 4.94
CA ILE A 35 -5.62 5.97 4.01
C ILE A 35 -5.77 7.46 4.32
N ASN A 36 -4.74 8.05 4.95
CA ASN A 36 -4.77 9.45 5.38
C ASN A 36 -3.38 10.14 5.28
N VAL A 37 -3.25 11.33 5.88
CA VAL A 37 -2.02 12.13 5.80
C VAL A 37 -0.82 11.46 6.48
N VAL A 38 -1.05 10.52 7.41
CA VAL A 38 0.01 9.75 8.07
C VAL A 38 0.72 8.86 7.05
N ASP A 39 0.01 8.26 6.10
CA ASP A 39 0.61 7.49 5.01
C ASP A 39 1.43 8.37 4.09
N VAL A 40 0.93 9.56 3.75
CA VAL A 40 1.68 10.53 2.96
C VAL A 40 3.01 10.88 3.64
N VAL A 41 2.99 11.16 4.93
CA VAL A 41 4.20 11.45 5.71
C VAL A 41 5.12 10.23 5.74
N ARG A 42 4.58 9.01 5.86
CA ARG A 42 5.38 7.80 5.84
C ARG A 42 6.03 7.58 4.48
N CYS A 43 5.30 7.75 3.38
CA CYS A 43 5.82 7.68 2.01
C CYS A 43 6.98 8.67 1.79
N VAL A 44 6.82 9.93 2.21
CA VAL A 44 7.89 10.94 2.13
C VAL A 44 9.12 10.53 2.94
N ASN A 45 8.94 9.97 4.15
CA ASN A 45 10.07 9.47 4.93
C ASN A 45 10.81 8.33 4.24
N ILE A 46 10.09 7.45 3.54
CA ILE A 46 10.69 6.37 2.74
C ILE A 46 11.51 6.94 1.59
N ILE A 47 10.95 7.89 0.84
CA ILE A 47 11.63 8.56 -0.28
C ILE A 47 12.91 9.27 0.18
N LEU A 48 12.87 9.91 1.35
CA LEU A 48 14.02 10.61 1.93
C LEU A 48 15.03 9.68 2.62
N GLY A 49 14.72 8.38 2.77
CA GLY A 49 15.58 7.44 3.49
C GLY A 49 15.64 7.70 4.99
N ASN A 50 14.63 8.37 5.55
CA ASN A 50 14.56 8.64 6.98
C ASN A 50 14.25 7.36 7.78
N PRO A 51 14.85 7.18 8.97
CA PRO A 51 14.52 6.03 9.82
C PRO A 51 13.06 6.09 10.30
N PRO A 52 12.43 4.92 10.55
CA PRO A 52 12.97 3.57 10.38
C PRO A 52 12.99 3.12 8.91
N SER A 53 13.93 2.22 8.57
CA SER A 53 13.98 1.57 7.27
C SER A 53 12.62 0.93 6.93
N PRO A 54 12.14 1.07 5.69
CA PRO A 54 10.83 0.55 5.31
C PRO A 54 10.80 -0.98 5.36
N THR A 55 9.65 -1.52 5.75
CA THR A 55 9.33 -2.93 5.59
C THR A 55 8.92 -3.24 4.15
N GLN A 56 8.90 -4.52 3.79
CA GLN A 56 8.43 -4.95 2.47
C GLN A 56 6.97 -4.58 2.20
N TYR A 57 6.14 -4.59 3.25
CA TYR A 57 4.75 -4.13 3.18
C TYR A 57 4.70 -2.64 2.85
N GLU A 58 5.46 -1.81 3.56
CA GLU A 58 5.48 -0.37 3.36
C GLU A 58 5.94 0.00 1.94
N LEU A 59 6.96 -0.67 1.41
CA LEU A 59 7.39 -0.46 0.02
C LEU A 59 6.30 -0.84 -0.98
N TRP A 60 5.59 -1.95 -0.74
CA TRP A 60 4.49 -2.38 -1.59
C TRP A 60 3.29 -1.43 -1.52
N ALA A 61 2.90 -1.02 -0.31
CA ALA A 61 1.76 -0.13 -0.09
C ALA A 61 2.03 1.29 -0.57
N ALA A 62 3.29 1.74 -0.50
CA ALA A 62 3.70 3.06 -0.95
C ALA A 62 3.74 3.20 -2.48
N ASP A 63 4.13 2.16 -3.22
CA ASP A 63 4.13 2.14 -4.69
C ASP A 63 2.67 2.07 -5.23
N VAL A 64 1.93 3.18 -5.22
CA VAL A 64 0.50 3.17 -5.55
C VAL A 64 0.21 3.15 -7.04
N ASN A 65 1.22 3.40 -7.88
CA ASN A 65 1.11 3.32 -9.34
C ASN A 65 1.64 2.00 -9.93
N ASP A 66 2.16 1.08 -9.11
CA ASP A 66 2.69 -0.23 -9.48
C ASP A 66 3.82 -0.16 -10.53
N ASP A 67 4.66 0.89 -10.47
CA ASP A 67 5.81 1.04 -11.37
C ASP A 67 7.12 0.44 -10.81
N GLY A 68 7.10 0.01 -9.54
CA GLY A 68 8.22 -0.62 -8.86
C GLY A 68 9.21 0.37 -8.21
N GLU A 69 8.98 1.67 -8.32
CA GLU A 69 9.70 2.71 -7.62
C GLU A 69 8.80 3.41 -6.60
N VAL A 70 9.35 3.81 -5.45
CA VAL A 70 8.63 4.67 -4.49
C VAL A 70 9.19 6.08 -4.61
N ASN A 71 8.43 6.98 -5.23
CA ASN A 71 8.84 8.35 -5.50
C ASN A 71 7.69 9.36 -5.32
N VAL A 72 7.89 10.60 -5.78
CA VAL A 72 6.91 11.69 -5.59
C VAL A 72 5.58 11.45 -6.32
N ILE A 73 5.56 10.60 -7.35
CA ILE A 73 4.34 10.22 -8.08
C ILE A 73 3.39 9.45 -7.14
N ASP A 74 3.94 8.59 -6.28
CA ASP A 74 3.16 7.85 -5.31
C ASP A 74 2.52 8.74 -4.25
N VAL A 75 3.26 9.74 -3.78
CA VAL A 75 2.74 10.75 -2.85
C VAL A 75 1.52 11.44 -3.43
N VAL A 76 1.59 11.83 -4.72
CA VAL A 76 0.45 12.42 -5.42
C VAL A 76 -0.71 11.42 -5.52
N GLY A 77 -0.42 10.13 -5.69
CA GLY A 77 -1.43 9.09 -5.73
C GLY A 77 -2.17 8.86 -4.44
N ILE A 78 -1.46 8.81 -3.32
CA ILE A 78 -2.07 8.69 -2.00
C ILE A 78 -2.97 9.92 -1.75
N VAL A 79 -2.52 11.13 -2.10
CA VAL A 79 -3.35 12.34 -1.99
C VAL A 79 -4.60 12.26 -2.88
N ASN A 80 -4.49 11.72 -4.10
CA ASN A 80 -5.65 11.53 -4.97
C ASN A 80 -6.65 10.54 -4.37
N ILE A 81 -6.17 9.44 -3.76
CA ILE A 81 -7.00 8.47 -3.04
C ILE A 81 -7.74 9.15 -1.88
N ILE A 82 -7.03 9.91 -1.04
CA ILE A 82 -7.62 10.67 0.07
C ILE A 82 -8.71 11.64 -0.42
N LEU A 83 -8.50 12.28 -1.57
CA LEU A 83 -9.45 13.22 -2.17
C LEU A 83 -10.58 12.53 -2.97
N GLY A 84 -10.61 11.20 -3.02
CA GLY A 84 -11.62 10.44 -3.79
C GLY A 84 -11.52 10.65 -5.30
N ARG A 85 -10.34 11.02 -5.81
CA ARG A 85 -10.06 11.21 -7.23
C ARG A 85 -9.38 9.98 -7.79
N LYS A 86 -9.92 9.41 -8.86
CA LYS A 86 -9.23 8.37 -9.62
C LYS A 86 -8.22 9.02 -10.57
N PHE A 87 -7.07 8.37 -10.72
CA PHE A 87 -6.08 8.65 -11.77
C PHE A 87 -6.68 8.48 -13.16
#